data_AF-A0A6I9QLB9-F1
#
_entry.id   AF-A0A6I9QLB9-F1
#
_cell.length_a   1.000
_cell.length_b   1.000
_cell.length_c   1.000
_cell.angle_alpha   90.00
_cell.angle_beta   90.00
_cell.angle_gamma   90.00
#
_symmetry.space_group_name_H-M   'P 1'
#
loop_
_entity.id
_entity.type
_entity.pdbx_description
1 polymer ?
#
loop_
_entity_poly.entity_id
_entity_poly.type
_entity_poly.pdbx_seq_one_letter_code
_entity_poly.pdbx_strand_id
1 'polypeptide(L)'
;MYTTRSLFVLKNSPGNGFQQPSVDGPNSGYLLLEEEEPDNTGAPSCWRQREETQLRDLPFPQDSILTVKYSPQQGEKLKSKSAVVVFIPVINQPLSSNRYYVIIARGRNKGKAYTCSTEGMSICCSRGGTNDAKPRAFDHRDMYQQVEIECKNGRFHAKSVAPDGIPPWLLGRKYWKVYASKPKNYKLDEASGIDVALHACLPSLNFPISIEETPKFVVGRWYCPFIFVKEERGLGKQMKRSMFYEVILERFWEEVYACENQNGKEKVVEVNALIASEMFFLDGKEVVQDNKPHGDGMIWLKPTDSKGRGMGLSLAIWERIRWEEMRRGWIGDEEVERIVRMEEHEGKSGWKKFACYVLVERFAFWRMDGSLALSFEFRHASKVRTKWE
;
A
#
# COMPACT_ATOMS: atom_id res chain seq x y z
N MET A 1 3.47 3.69 2.67
CA MET A 1 2.20 2.96 2.85
C MET A 1 1.13 3.91 3.35
N TYR A 2 -0.15 3.57 3.24
CA TYR A 2 -1.22 4.49 3.62
C TYR A 2 -2.05 3.97 4.79
N THR A 3 -2.31 4.82 5.77
CA THR A 3 -3.32 4.57 6.81
C THR A 3 -4.64 5.21 6.41
N THR A 4 -5.76 4.71 6.92
CA THR A 4 -7.08 5.29 6.65
C THR A 4 -7.51 6.24 7.76
N ARG A 5 -8.30 7.24 7.40
CA ARG A 5 -8.99 8.12 8.36
C ARG A 5 -10.42 8.36 7.89
N SER A 6 -11.34 8.47 8.85
CA SER A 6 -12.70 8.91 8.56
C SER A 6 -12.70 10.40 8.20
N LEU A 7 -13.29 10.72 7.05
CA LEU A 7 -13.45 12.10 6.61
C LEU A 7 -14.41 12.88 7.54
N PHE A 8 -15.45 12.22 8.04
CA PHE A 8 -16.43 12.80 8.96
C PHE A 8 -15.77 13.19 10.28
N VAL A 9 -15.03 12.26 10.89
CA VAL A 9 -14.30 12.50 12.15
C VAL A 9 -13.30 13.64 11.97
N LEU A 10 -12.53 13.66 10.88
CA LEU A 10 -11.55 14.73 10.64
C LEU A 10 -12.18 16.11 10.47
N LYS A 11 -13.36 16.21 9.84
CA LYS A 11 -14.07 17.49 9.68
C LYS A 11 -14.66 18.01 10.99
N ASN A 12 -15.05 17.12 11.89
CA ASN A 12 -15.71 17.46 13.15
C ASN A 12 -14.78 17.48 14.36
N SER A 13 -13.51 17.09 14.19
CA SER A 13 -12.53 17.10 15.28
C SER A 13 -12.00 18.52 15.54
N PRO A 14 -11.97 18.98 16.80
CA PRO A 14 -11.32 20.24 17.14
C PRO A 14 -9.80 20.10 16.98
N GLY A 15 -9.21 20.73 15.96
CA GLY A 15 -7.76 20.82 15.81
C GLY A 15 -7.23 20.70 14.37
N ASN A 16 -5.90 20.68 14.26
CA ASN A 16 -5.16 20.72 12.99
C ASN A 16 -5.00 19.33 12.34
N GLY A 17 -6.02 18.45 12.42
CA GLY A 17 -5.94 17.06 11.97
C GLY A 17 -5.53 16.89 10.50
N PHE A 18 -5.87 17.86 9.65
CA PHE A 18 -5.43 17.89 8.25
C PHE A 18 -4.01 18.42 8.04
N GLN A 19 -3.42 19.12 9.02
CA GLN A 19 -2.11 19.77 8.90
C GLN A 19 -0.95 18.88 9.34
N GLN A 20 -1.23 17.82 10.10
CA GLN A 20 -0.18 16.91 10.52
C GLN A 20 0.26 16.03 9.34
N PRO A 21 1.56 16.00 8.99
CA PRO A 21 2.08 14.96 8.11
C PRO A 21 1.85 13.60 8.76
N SER A 22 1.85 12.53 7.97
CA SER A 22 1.72 11.19 8.55
C SER A 22 2.82 10.96 9.58
N VAL A 23 2.41 10.82 10.84
CA VAL A 23 3.29 10.63 12.01
C VAL A 23 3.98 9.26 11.96
N ASP A 24 3.53 8.39 11.06
CA ASP A 24 3.95 7.01 11.01
C ASP A 24 5.38 6.87 10.45
N GLY A 25 5.98 7.90 9.84
CA GLY A 25 7.35 7.94 9.33
C GLY A 25 7.45 8.18 7.81
N PRO A 26 8.64 7.99 7.19
CA PRO A 26 8.85 8.30 5.77
C PRO A 26 7.98 7.44 4.87
N ASN A 27 7.72 7.95 3.67
CA ASN A 27 6.90 7.37 2.60
C ASN A 27 5.48 6.96 3.05
N SER A 28 4.90 7.72 3.97
CA SER A 28 3.56 7.48 4.52
C SER A 28 2.51 8.42 3.94
N GLY A 29 1.26 7.97 3.88
CA GLY A 29 0.14 8.78 3.40
C GLY A 29 -1.17 8.43 4.11
N TYR A 30 -2.21 9.19 3.78
CA TYR A 30 -3.56 8.97 4.30
C TYR A 30 -4.52 8.64 3.17
N LEU A 31 -5.44 7.70 3.39
CA LEU A 31 -6.63 7.50 2.58
C LEU A 31 -7.86 7.91 3.39
N LEU A 32 -8.78 8.61 2.76
CA LEU A 32 -9.97 9.12 3.41
C LEU A 32 -11.18 8.29 3.02
N LEU A 33 -11.90 7.85 4.04
CA LEU A 33 -13.12 7.08 3.90
C LEU A 33 -14.31 7.99 4.16
N GLU A 34 -15.25 7.98 3.23
CA GLU A 34 -16.56 8.62 3.42
C GLU A 34 -17.48 7.61 4.11
N GLU A 35 -17.79 7.85 5.39
CA GLU A 35 -18.75 7.03 6.14
C GLU A 35 -20.09 7.02 5.42
N GLU A 36 -20.67 5.82 5.22
CA GLU A 36 -22.07 5.72 4.86
C GLU A 36 -22.86 6.11 6.12
N GLU A 37 -23.63 7.21 6.07
CA GLU A 37 -24.58 7.51 7.15
C GLU A 37 -25.45 6.27 7.36
N PRO A 38 -25.64 5.78 8.60
CA PRO A 38 -26.53 4.66 8.83
C PRO A 38 -27.92 5.07 8.32
N ASP A 39 -28.45 4.28 7.39
CA ASP A 39 -29.75 4.49 6.75
C ASP A 39 -30.81 4.78 7.83
N ASN A 40 -31.17 6.05 8.02
CA ASN A 40 -32.29 6.45 8.86
C ASN A 40 -33.65 6.21 8.16
N THR A 41 -33.66 5.38 7.12
CA THR A 41 -34.88 5.05 6.36
C THR A 41 -34.74 3.63 5.84
N GLY A 42 -35.35 2.67 6.54
CA GLY A 42 -35.33 1.23 6.23
C GLY A 42 -36.01 0.86 4.91
N ALA A 43 -35.43 1.27 3.78
CA ALA A 43 -35.86 0.87 2.44
C ALA A 43 -34.78 -0.02 1.80
N PRO A 44 -35.14 -1.18 1.20
CA PRO A 44 -34.17 -2.09 0.61
C PRO A 44 -33.37 -1.43 -0.54
N SER A 45 -32.05 -1.60 -0.52
CA SER A 45 -31.08 -0.85 -1.35
C SER A 45 -31.08 -1.15 -2.86
N CYS A 46 -32.07 -1.91 -3.37
CA CYS A 46 -32.02 -2.48 -4.72
C CYS A 46 -32.50 -1.55 -5.85
N TRP A 47 -33.01 -0.35 -5.57
CA TRP A 47 -33.64 0.52 -6.60
C TRP A 47 -33.20 1.98 -6.62
N ARG A 48 -32.29 2.42 -5.74
CA ARG A 48 -31.63 3.72 -5.95
C ARG A 48 -30.55 3.55 -7.00
N GLN A 49 -30.85 4.01 -8.22
CA GLN A 49 -29.83 4.36 -9.19
C GLN A 49 -28.84 5.28 -8.45
N ARG A 50 -27.65 4.76 -8.07
CA ARG A 50 -26.73 5.41 -7.12
C ARG A 50 -26.28 6.75 -7.73
N GLU A 51 -26.95 7.84 -7.35
CA GLU A 51 -26.74 9.16 -7.93
C GLU A 51 -25.32 9.64 -7.61
N GLU A 52 -24.71 10.30 -8.58
CA GLU A 52 -23.40 10.93 -8.42
C GLU A 52 -23.50 12.11 -7.42
N THR A 53 -22.86 12.01 -6.26
CA THR A 53 -22.88 13.08 -5.24
C THR A 53 -21.89 14.18 -5.62
N GLN A 54 -22.35 15.44 -5.73
CA GLN A 54 -21.43 16.56 -5.99
C GLN A 54 -20.59 16.86 -4.73
N LEU A 55 -19.27 16.71 -4.83
CA LEU A 55 -18.34 17.13 -3.79
C LEU A 55 -18.10 18.64 -3.88
N ARG A 56 -18.18 19.33 -2.74
CA ARG A 56 -17.98 20.78 -2.65
C ARG A 56 -16.71 21.18 -1.90
N ASP A 57 -16.11 20.28 -1.14
CA ASP A 57 -14.97 20.59 -0.29
C ASP A 57 -13.84 19.58 -0.47
N LEU A 58 -12.66 19.99 -0.01
CA LEU A 58 -11.48 19.14 0.15
C LEU A 58 -11.39 18.65 1.59
N PRO A 59 -10.60 17.60 1.86
CA PRO A 59 -9.95 16.69 0.90
C PRO A 59 -10.93 15.72 0.23
N PHE A 60 -10.51 15.08 -0.87
CA PHE A 60 -11.34 14.09 -1.58
C PHE A 60 -11.28 12.70 -0.93
N PRO A 61 -12.39 11.93 -0.90
CA PRO A 61 -12.41 10.55 -0.43
C PRO A 61 -11.77 9.57 -1.43
N GLN A 62 -11.10 8.52 -0.92
CA GLN A 62 -10.42 7.48 -1.72
C GLN A 62 -11.22 6.17 -1.85
N ASP A 63 -12.30 6.03 -1.08
CA ASP A 63 -13.30 4.97 -1.24
C ASP A 63 -14.35 5.30 -2.32
N SER A 64 -14.09 6.32 -3.15
CA SER A 64 -14.94 6.77 -4.24
C SER A 64 -14.15 6.96 -5.54
N ILE A 65 -14.82 6.75 -6.68
CA ILE A 65 -14.32 7.14 -8.02
C ILE A 65 -14.92 8.49 -8.37
N LEU A 66 -14.08 9.44 -8.79
CA LEU A 66 -14.49 10.82 -9.01
C LEU A 66 -14.61 11.15 -10.50
N THR A 67 -15.66 11.88 -10.86
CA THR A 67 -15.84 12.46 -12.18
C THR A 67 -15.62 13.98 -12.10
N VAL A 68 -14.54 14.45 -12.72
CA VAL A 68 -14.27 15.88 -12.94
C VAL A 68 -15.09 16.33 -14.15
N LYS A 69 -15.91 17.38 -13.99
CA LYS A 69 -16.70 17.97 -15.08
C LYS A 69 -16.43 19.46 -15.19
N TYR A 70 -16.04 19.89 -16.38
CA TYR A 70 -15.99 21.30 -16.76
C TYR A 70 -17.12 21.60 -17.75
N SER A 71 -17.92 22.61 -17.40
CA SER A 71 -18.96 23.16 -18.28
C SER A 71 -18.58 24.60 -18.63
N PRO A 72 -18.56 24.96 -19.93
CA PRO A 72 -18.28 26.33 -20.35
C PRO A 72 -19.33 27.30 -19.82
N GLN A 73 -18.95 28.56 -19.64
CA GLN A 73 -19.91 29.61 -19.33
C GLN A 73 -20.74 29.96 -20.58
N GLN A 74 -21.93 30.52 -20.36
CA GLN A 74 -22.84 30.89 -21.44
C GLN A 74 -22.16 31.89 -22.39
N GLY A 75 -21.98 31.50 -23.66
CA GLY A 75 -21.27 32.29 -24.69
C GLY A 75 -19.89 31.77 -25.09
N GLU A 76 -19.29 30.82 -24.35
CA GLU A 76 -18.04 30.18 -24.74
C GLU A 76 -18.28 29.09 -25.81
N LYS A 77 -17.51 29.12 -26.91
CA LYS A 77 -17.58 28.09 -27.99
C LYS A 77 -16.98 26.73 -27.60
N LEU A 78 -16.62 26.54 -26.33
CA LEU A 78 -15.97 25.30 -25.89
C LEU A 78 -16.99 24.18 -25.66
N LYS A 79 -16.54 22.94 -25.89
CA LYS A 79 -17.30 21.76 -25.51
C LYS A 79 -17.06 21.45 -24.03
N SER A 80 -18.11 20.98 -23.35
CA SER A 80 -17.95 20.38 -22.02
C SER A 80 -16.96 19.22 -22.09
N LYS A 81 -16.13 19.10 -21.06
CA LYS A 81 -15.18 17.99 -20.94
C LYS A 81 -15.34 17.35 -19.56
N SER A 82 -15.20 16.04 -19.53
CA SER A 82 -15.20 15.28 -18.29
C SER A 82 -14.11 14.22 -18.30
N ALA A 83 -13.63 13.88 -17.11
CA ALA A 83 -12.72 12.77 -16.90
C ALA A 83 -13.11 12.02 -15.62
N VAL A 84 -13.05 10.70 -15.68
CA VAL A 84 -13.24 9.83 -14.52
C VAL A 84 -11.86 9.47 -13.99
N VAL A 85 -11.59 9.84 -12.75
CA VAL A 85 -10.26 9.80 -12.13
C VAL A 85 -10.34 9.32 -10.68
N VAL A 86 -9.21 8.92 -10.14
CA VAL A 86 -8.99 8.77 -8.70
C VAL A 86 -7.89 9.73 -8.28
N PHE A 87 -8.13 10.44 -7.19
CA PHE A 87 -7.15 11.32 -6.54
C PHE A 87 -6.52 10.54 -5.39
N ILE A 88 -5.23 10.24 -5.51
CA ILE A 88 -4.45 9.56 -4.46
C ILE A 88 -3.59 10.63 -3.78
N PRO A 89 -3.75 10.88 -2.46
CA PRO A 89 -2.93 11.85 -1.75
C PRO A 89 -1.44 11.56 -1.89
N VAL A 90 -0.62 12.60 -2.03
CA VAL A 90 0.83 12.43 -2.17
C VAL A 90 1.42 11.95 -0.84
N ILE A 91 2.30 10.93 -0.88
CA ILE A 91 3.03 10.46 0.31
C ILE A 91 3.92 11.58 0.89
N ASN A 92 4.21 11.53 2.19
CA ASN A 92 5.00 12.52 2.93
C ASN A 92 4.41 13.93 2.92
N GLN A 93 3.13 14.08 2.60
CA GLN A 93 2.43 15.36 2.62
C GLN A 93 1.23 15.30 3.56
N PRO A 94 0.95 16.38 4.31
CA PRO A 94 -0.28 16.49 5.09
C PRO A 94 -1.49 16.62 4.15
N LEU A 95 -2.67 16.22 4.62
CA LEU A 95 -3.91 16.31 3.83
C LEU A 95 -4.27 17.75 3.45
N SER A 96 -3.90 18.73 4.29
CA SER A 96 -4.07 20.17 4.06
C SER A 96 -3.26 20.71 2.88
N SER A 97 -2.22 19.99 2.44
CA SER A 97 -1.48 20.36 1.23
C SER A 97 -2.35 20.25 -0.03
N ASN A 98 -3.43 19.46 0.03
CA ASN A 98 -4.30 19.17 -1.12
C ASN A 98 -3.51 18.70 -2.36
N ARG A 99 -2.40 17.98 -2.14
CA ARG A 99 -1.57 17.42 -3.20
C ARG A 99 -1.98 16.00 -3.52
N TYR A 100 -2.19 15.73 -4.79
CA TYR A 100 -2.64 14.43 -5.28
C TYR A 100 -1.88 13.98 -6.51
N TYR A 101 -1.73 12.66 -6.64
CA TYR A 101 -1.56 11.99 -7.92
C TYR A 101 -2.95 11.78 -8.55
N VAL A 102 -3.15 12.22 -9.79
CA VAL A 102 -4.44 12.09 -10.48
C VAL A 102 -4.38 10.96 -11.50
N ILE A 103 -5.05 9.85 -11.18
CA ILE A 103 -5.00 8.62 -11.97
C ILE A 103 -6.27 8.45 -12.78
N ILE A 104 -6.13 8.13 -14.06
CA ILE A 104 -7.27 7.96 -14.97
C ILE A 104 -7.98 6.64 -14.69
N ALA A 105 -9.27 6.70 -14.34
CA ALA A 105 -10.05 5.53 -13.97
C ALA A 105 -10.82 4.88 -15.13
N ARG A 106 -11.04 5.61 -16.23
CA ARG A 106 -11.81 5.13 -17.40
C ARG A 106 -11.17 5.57 -18.71
N GLY A 107 -11.35 4.74 -19.75
CA GLY A 107 -10.91 5.03 -21.12
C GLY A 107 -9.57 4.40 -21.48
N ARG A 108 -9.00 4.80 -22.62
CA ARG A 108 -7.79 4.19 -23.20
C ARG A 108 -6.53 4.34 -22.34
N ASN A 109 -6.47 5.40 -21.55
CA ASN A 109 -5.34 5.69 -20.64
C ASN A 109 -5.60 5.22 -19.21
N LYS A 110 -6.56 4.30 -18.99
CA LYS A 110 -6.87 3.80 -17.65
C LYS A 110 -5.62 3.28 -16.93
N GLY A 111 -5.45 3.71 -15.69
CA GLY A 111 -4.34 3.36 -14.82
C GLY A 111 -3.09 4.24 -14.98
N LYS A 112 -3.08 5.19 -15.94
CA LYS A 112 -2.00 6.16 -16.10
C LYS A 112 -2.24 7.41 -15.25
N ALA A 113 -1.17 8.07 -14.87
CA ALA A 113 -1.19 9.35 -14.17
C ALA A 113 -1.31 10.50 -15.18
N TYR A 114 -2.08 11.52 -14.83
CA TYR A 114 -1.96 12.83 -15.45
C TYR A 114 -0.59 13.43 -15.14
N THR A 115 -0.07 14.23 -16.07
CA THR A 115 1.26 14.80 -15.97
C THR A 115 1.22 16.23 -16.49
N CYS A 116 1.85 17.14 -15.75
CA CYS A 116 2.01 18.52 -16.16
C CYS A 116 3.06 18.62 -17.29
N SER A 117 2.84 19.50 -18.27
CA SER A 117 3.81 19.81 -19.32
C SER A 117 4.77 20.91 -18.88
N THR A 118 5.93 21.04 -19.52
CA THR A 118 6.84 22.19 -19.37
C THR A 118 6.71 23.18 -20.52
N GLU A 119 7.07 24.45 -20.29
CA GLU A 119 7.19 25.46 -21.34
C GLU A 119 8.33 25.08 -22.31
N GLY A 120 7.98 24.40 -23.40
CA GLY A 120 8.93 23.87 -24.40
C GLY A 120 8.54 22.52 -24.98
N MET A 121 7.76 21.71 -24.24
CA MET A 121 7.14 20.46 -24.75
C MET A 121 5.81 20.69 -25.49
N SER A 122 5.47 21.96 -25.73
CA SER A 122 4.20 22.46 -26.25
C SER A 122 4.12 22.39 -27.79
N ILE A 123 4.54 21.28 -28.41
CA ILE A 123 4.27 21.05 -29.83
C ILE A 123 3.89 19.58 -30.04
N CYS A 124 2.60 19.28 -30.00
CA CYS A 124 2.08 18.12 -30.72
C CYS A 124 0.80 18.49 -31.46
N CYS A 125 0.94 18.54 -32.78
CA CYS A 125 -0.04 18.90 -33.78
C CYS A 125 -1.18 17.87 -33.91
N SER A 126 -2.25 18.02 -33.14
CA SER A 126 -3.57 17.50 -33.53
C SER A 126 -4.53 18.67 -33.65
N ARG A 127 -4.96 18.91 -34.90
CA ARG A 127 -5.87 19.99 -35.35
C ARG A 127 -6.92 20.33 -34.27
N GLY A 128 -6.71 21.45 -33.57
CA GLY A 128 -7.66 22.07 -32.64
C GLY A 128 -7.60 21.66 -31.15
N GLY A 129 -6.58 20.91 -30.70
CA GLY A 129 -6.45 20.43 -29.31
C GLY A 129 -5.47 21.24 -28.44
N THR A 130 -5.72 21.26 -27.13
CA THR A 130 -4.86 21.88 -26.10
C THR A 130 -3.54 21.12 -25.96
N ASN A 131 -2.44 21.84 -25.70
CA ASN A 131 -1.05 21.34 -25.64
C ASN A 131 -0.75 20.50 -24.38
N ASP A 132 -1.61 19.53 -24.06
CA ASP A 132 -1.49 18.72 -22.86
C ASP A 132 -0.47 17.60 -23.05
N ALA A 133 0.40 17.40 -22.04
CA ALA A 133 1.25 16.22 -21.97
C ALA A 133 0.38 14.93 -21.94
N LYS A 134 0.83 13.90 -22.66
CA LYS A 134 0.14 12.60 -22.65
C LYS A 134 0.27 11.96 -21.26
N PRO A 135 -0.82 11.41 -20.69
CA PRO A 135 -0.75 10.63 -19.46
C PRO A 135 0.26 9.48 -19.58
N ARG A 136 1.09 9.28 -18.55
CA ARG A 136 2.15 8.27 -18.51
C ARG A 136 2.03 7.33 -17.31
N ALA A 137 2.85 6.29 -17.29
CA ALA A 137 2.92 5.39 -16.14
C ALA A 137 3.35 6.18 -14.89
N PHE A 138 2.84 5.78 -13.74
CA PHE A 138 3.16 6.44 -12.48
C PHE A 138 4.65 6.30 -12.13
N ASP A 139 5.25 7.40 -11.65
CA ASP A 139 6.56 7.42 -11.02
C ASP A 139 6.50 8.36 -9.81
N HIS A 140 6.76 7.84 -8.61
CA HIS A 140 6.68 8.59 -7.36
C HIS A 140 7.72 9.72 -7.26
N ARG A 141 8.80 9.65 -8.06
CA ARG A 141 9.88 10.65 -8.10
C ARG A 141 9.56 11.82 -9.04
N ASP A 142 8.54 11.66 -9.88
CA ASP A 142 8.18 12.62 -10.93
C ASP A 142 7.25 13.69 -10.38
N MET A 143 7.82 14.84 -10.02
CA MET A 143 7.05 15.98 -9.49
C MET A 143 5.98 16.51 -10.45
N TYR A 144 6.11 16.29 -11.78
CA TYR A 144 5.10 16.74 -12.75
C TYR A 144 3.82 15.89 -12.69
N GLN A 145 3.84 14.73 -12.03
CA GLN A 145 2.64 13.92 -11.77
C GLN A 145 1.89 14.34 -10.50
N GLN A 146 2.43 15.32 -9.76
CA GLN A 146 1.81 15.88 -8.57
C GLN A 146 1.09 17.18 -8.91
N VAL A 147 -0.15 17.31 -8.46
CA VAL A 147 -0.92 18.55 -8.56
C VAL A 147 -1.47 18.95 -7.22
N GLU A 148 -1.54 20.25 -6.99
CA GLU A 148 -2.23 20.84 -5.85
C GLU A 148 -3.63 21.27 -6.28
N ILE A 149 -4.65 20.88 -5.52
CA ILE A 149 -6.05 21.22 -5.81
C ILE A 149 -6.50 22.36 -4.91
N GLU A 150 -6.96 23.45 -5.52
CA GLU A 150 -7.56 24.57 -4.82
C GLU A 150 -9.09 24.53 -4.98
N CYS A 151 -9.81 24.72 -3.87
CA CYS A 151 -11.26 24.83 -3.86
C CYS A 151 -11.70 26.25 -3.51
N LYS A 152 -12.66 26.80 -4.27
CA LYS A 152 -13.37 28.05 -3.94
C LYS A 152 -14.86 27.91 -4.28
N ASN A 153 -15.73 28.01 -3.27
CA ASN A 153 -17.19 27.94 -3.40
C ASN A 153 -17.69 26.67 -4.12
N GLY A 154 -17.19 25.48 -3.74
CA GLY A 154 -17.62 24.23 -4.37
C GLY A 154 -17.09 23.99 -5.79
N ARG A 155 -16.06 24.74 -6.17
CA ARG A 155 -15.45 24.70 -7.50
C ARG A 155 -13.95 24.60 -7.38
N PHE A 156 -13.33 23.85 -8.26
CA PHE A 156 -11.94 23.46 -8.11
C PHE A 156 -11.09 23.90 -9.30
N HIS A 157 -9.78 23.96 -9.08
CA HIS A 157 -8.76 23.99 -10.11
C HIS A 157 -7.45 23.38 -9.60
N ALA A 158 -6.64 22.86 -10.50
CA ALA A 158 -5.35 22.28 -10.19
C ALA A 158 -4.21 23.25 -10.53
N LYS A 159 -3.19 23.28 -9.70
CA LYS A 159 -1.88 23.87 -9.96
C LYS A 159 -0.82 22.77 -10.02
N SER A 160 0.24 22.96 -10.81
CA SER A 160 1.35 22.03 -10.78
C SER A 160 2.15 22.24 -9.50
N VAL A 161 2.64 21.15 -8.92
CA VAL A 161 3.63 21.23 -7.84
C VAL A 161 5.01 21.57 -8.41
N ALA A 162 5.29 21.19 -9.65
CA ALA A 162 6.50 21.59 -10.35
C ALA A 162 6.43 23.10 -10.69
N PRO A 163 7.47 23.91 -10.38
CA PRO A 163 7.42 25.37 -10.57
C PRO A 163 7.18 25.80 -12.02
N ASP A 164 7.67 25.02 -12.99
CA ASP A 164 7.54 25.23 -14.44
C ASP A 164 6.46 24.34 -15.08
N GLY A 165 5.68 23.64 -14.25
CA GLY A 165 4.67 22.70 -14.70
C GLY A 165 3.34 23.38 -15.04
N ILE A 166 2.80 23.04 -16.21
CA ILE A 166 1.47 23.43 -16.67
C ILE A 166 0.54 22.22 -16.53
N PRO A 167 -0.49 22.27 -15.66
CA PRO A 167 -1.43 21.17 -15.50
C PRO A 167 -2.19 20.83 -16.79
N PRO A 168 -2.62 19.57 -16.97
CA PRO A 168 -3.49 19.20 -18.08
C PRO A 168 -4.72 20.10 -18.13
N TRP A 169 -5.13 20.50 -19.32
CA TRP A 169 -6.14 21.52 -19.55
C TRP A 169 -7.41 21.36 -18.73
N LEU A 170 -7.94 20.13 -18.62
CA LEU A 170 -9.16 19.88 -17.85
C LEU A 170 -8.97 20.17 -16.36
N LEU A 171 -7.81 19.84 -15.80
CA LEU A 171 -7.49 20.04 -14.38
C LEU A 171 -7.05 21.48 -14.11
N GLY A 172 -6.28 22.10 -15.01
CA GLY A 172 -5.78 23.47 -14.85
C GLY A 172 -6.83 24.56 -15.05
N ARG A 173 -7.93 24.26 -15.76
CA ARG A 173 -9.04 25.22 -15.93
C ARG A 173 -9.69 25.54 -14.59
N LYS A 174 -10.07 26.81 -14.43
CA LYS A 174 -10.86 27.22 -13.27
C LYS A 174 -12.29 26.70 -13.37
N TYR A 175 -12.86 26.40 -12.21
CA TYR A 175 -14.29 26.18 -12.00
C TYR A 175 -14.86 24.82 -12.41
N TRP A 176 -14.04 23.77 -12.52
CA TRP A 176 -14.60 22.42 -12.65
C TRP A 176 -15.23 21.96 -11.34
N LYS A 177 -16.20 21.05 -11.48
CA LYS A 177 -16.93 20.40 -10.39
C LYS A 177 -16.51 18.95 -10.29
N VAL A 178 -16.66 18.37 -9.10
CA VAL A 178 -16.38 16.96 -8.83
C VAL A 178 -17.65 16.26 -8.40
N TYR A 179 -17.80 15.05 -8.91
CA TYR A 179 -18.90 14.16 -8.58
C TYR A 179 -18.33 12.82 -8.11
N ALA A 180 -18.73 12.34 -6.94
CA ALA A 180 -18.31 11.07 -6.38
C ALA A 180 -19.30 9.96 -6.76
N SER A 181 -18.74 8.77 -7.01
CA SER A 181 -19.50 7.55 -7.22
C SER A 181 -18.81 6.42 -6.48
N LYS A 182 -19.56 5.62 -5.72
CA LYS A 182 -18.98 4.49 -5.00
C LYS A 182 -18.54 3.39 -6.00
N PRO A 183 -17.31 2.87 -5.87
CA PRO A 183 -16.80 1.79 -6.70
C PRO A 183 -17.57 0.49 -6.47
N LYS A 184 -17.59 -0.39 -7.47
CA LYS A 184 -18.22 -1.73 -7.38
C LYS A 184 -17.22 -2.85 -7.11
N ASN A 185 -15.92 -2.58 -7.29
CA ASN A 185 -14.87 -3.59 -7.34
C ASN A 185 -13.92 -3.57 -6.14
N TYR A 186 -14.12 -2.66 -5.19
CA TYR A 186 -13.35 -2.62 -3.95
C TYR A 186 -14.13 -1.89 -2.85
N LYS A 187 -13.81 -2.21 -1.61
CA LYS A 187 -14.19 -1.48 -0.39
C LYS A 187 -12.93 -1.32 0.45
N LEU A 188 -12.77 -0.16 1.08
CA LEU A 188 -11.69 0.08 2.02
C LEU A 188 -12.27 0.02 3.43
N ASP A 189 -11.57 -0.66 4.32
CA ASP A 189 -11.90 -0.75 5.74
C ASP A 189 -10.87 0.05 6.56
N GLU A 190 -11.04 0.06 7.88
CA GLU A 190 -10.13 0.78 8.76
C GLU A 190 -8.74 0.10 8.81
N ALA A 191 -7.71 0.88 8.50
CA ALA A 191 -6.31 0.52 8.56
C ALA A 191 -5.54 1.64 9.30
N SER A 192 -5.38 1.46 10.60
CA SER A 192 -4.79 2.48 11.49
C SER A 192 -3.26 2.46 11.54
N GLY A 193 -2.63 1.62 10.71
CA GLY A 193 -1.19 1.42 10.69
C GLY A 193 -0.80 0.32 11.66
N ILE A 194 0.30 0.54 12.39
CA ILE A 194 0.72 -0.42 13.40
C ILE A 194 -0.06 -0.28 14.70
N ASP A 195 -0.46 -1.41 15.26
CA ASP A 195 -0.87 -1.50 16.65
C ASP A 195 0.38 -1.70 17.54
N VAL A 196 0.81 -0.61 18.19
CA VAL A 196 2.01 -0.57 19.02
C VAL A 196 1.90 -1.51 20.23
N ALA A 197 0.70 -1.65 20.81
CA ALA A 197 0.49 -2.50 21.97
C ALA A 197 0.59 -3.98 21.58
N LEU A 198 -0.03 -4.35 20.46
CA LEU A 198 0.05 -5.70 19.92
C LEU A 198 1.46 -6.04 19.42
N HIS A 199 2.18 -5.09 18.83
CA HIS A 199 3.57 -5.30 18.42
C HIS A 199 4.55 -5.41 19.59
N ALA A 200 4.29 -4.74 20.73
CA ALA A 200 5.13 -4.91 21.92
C ALA A 200 5.08 -6.35 22.47
N CYS A 201 4.03 -7.11 22.15
CA CYS A 201 3.86 -8.50 22.56
C CYS A 201 4.60 -9.46 21.61
N LEU A 202 5.12 -10.56 22.17
CA LEU A 202 5.60 -11.71 21.40
C LEU A 202 4.45 -12.69 21.16
N PRO A 203 4.40 -13.39 19.99
CA PRO A 203 3.44 -14.46 19.79
C PRO A 203 3.59 -15.56 20.84
N SER A 204 2.50 -16.22 21.20
CA SER A 204 2.53 -17.32 22.17
C SER A 204 3.16 -18.59 21.58
N LEU A 205 3.91 -19.36 22.39
CA LEU A 205 4.40 -20.72 22.05
C LEU A 205 3.44 -21.84 22.52
N ASN A 206 2.18 -21.51 22.79
CA ASN A 206 1.16 -22.46 23.25
C ASN A 206 0.54 -23.27 22.10
N PHE A 207 1.38 -23.92 21.28
CA PHE A 207 0.99 -24.85 20.21
C PHE A 207 1.91 -26.06 20.21
N PRO A 208 1.46 -27.27 19.83
CA PRO A 208 2.31 -28.46 19.83
C PRO A 208 3.47 -28.32 18.83
N ILE A 209 4.63 -28.92 19.13
CA ILE A 209 5.79 -28.90 18.20
C ILE A 209 5.42 -29.52 16.85
N SER A 210 4.50 -30.50 16.82
CA SER A 210 4.08 -31.18 15.59
C SER A 210 3.14 -30.36 14.69
N ILE A 211 2.89 -29.08 14.97
CA ILE A 211 1.98 -28.26 14.17
C ILE A 211 2.61 -27.92 12.81
N GLU A 212 1.83 -28.01 11.74
CA GLU A 212 2.33 -27.71 10.38
C GLU A 212 2.53 -26.20 10.15
N GLU A 213 1.61 -25.37 10.65
CA GLU A 213 1.72 -23.90 10.56
C GLU A 213 1.50 -23.27 11.93
N THR A 214 2.43 -22.41 12.34
CA THR A 214 2.29 -21.69 13.59
C THR A 214 1.25 -20.58 13.48
N PRO A 215 0.54 -20.26 14.59
CA PRO A 215 -0.46 -19.19 14.58
C PRO A 215 0.16 -17.84 14.20
N LYS A 216 -0.43 -17.21 13.19
CA LYS A 216 -0.05 -15.86 12.74
C LYS A 216 -0.88 -14.81 13.46
N PHE A 217 -0.20 -13.75 13.88
CA PHE A 217 -0.82 -12.66 14.63
C PHE A 217 -0.66 -11.34 13.88
N VAL A 218 -1.77 -10.65 13.61
CA VAL A 218 -1.76 -9.38 12.89
C VAL A 218 -1.45 -8.24 13.85
N VAL A 219 -0.41 -7.48 13.54
CA VAL A 219 0.05 -6.33 14.34
C VAL A 219 -0.01 -5.01 13.58
N GLY A 220 -0.30 -5.02 12.28
CA GLY A 220 -0.45 -3.78 11.52
C GLY A 220 -1.25 -3.94 10.25
N ARG A 221 -1.95 -2.87 9.86
CA ARG A 221 -2.75 -2.78 8.64
C ARG A 221 -2.54 -1.45 7.94
N TRP A 222 -2.29 -1.51 6.65
CA TRP A 222 -2.21 -0.36 5.75
C TRP A 222 -2.88 -0.68 4.42
N TYR A 223 -3.00 0.31 3.55
CA TYR A 223 -3.23 0.11 2.14
C TYR A 223 -2.06 0.61 1.29
N CYS A 224 -1.89 -0.02 0.14
CA CYS A 224 -0.97 0.39 -0.92
C CYS A 224 -1.77 0.63 -2.21
N PRO A 225 -1.89 1.87 -2.70
CA PRO A 225 -2.52 2.13 -3.99
C PRO A 225 -1.82 1.39 -5.12
N PHE A 226 -2.60 0.87 -6.09
CA PHE A 226 -2.06 0.01 -7.14
C PHE A 226 -0.94 0.64 -7.96
N ILE A 227 -0.85 1.98 -8.01
CA ILE A 227 0.21 2.69 -8.72
C ILE A 227 1.61 2.39 -8.19
N PHE A 228 1.74 1.96 -6.92
CA PHE A 228 3.01 1.59 -6.31
C PHE A 228 3.36 0.11 -6.52
N VAL A 229 2.51 -0.66 -7.18
CA VAL A 229 2.72 -2.08 -7.51
C VAL A 229 2.63 -2.23 -9.03
N LYS A 230 3.45 -3.07 -9.65
CA LYS A 230 3.36 -3.38 -11.08
C LYS A 230 3.17 -4.87 -11.29
N GLU A 231 1.97 -5.27 -11.68
CA GLU A 231 1.72 -6.63 -12.18
C GLU A 231 1.88 -6.68 -13.70
N GLU A 232 2.54 -7.71 -14.24
CA GLU A 232 2.72 -7.93 -15.69
C GLU A 232 1.41 -8.31 -16.44
N ARG A 233 0.37 -7.48 -16.33
CA ARG A 233 -0.93 -7.66 -17.01
C ARG A 233 -1.49 -6.34 -17.60
N GLY A 234 -0.74 -5.24 -17.49
CA GLY A 234 -1.09 -3.90 -17.97
C GLY A 234 -1.94 -3.09 -16.98
N LEU A 235 -1.64 -1.80 -16.85
CA LEU A 235 -2.18 -0.91 -15.80
C LEU A 235 -3.71 -0.91 -15.71
N GLY A 236 -4.41 -0.87 -16.85
CA GLY A 236 -5.88 -0.83 -16.87
C GLY A 236 -6.53 -2.12 -16.35
N LYS A 237 -5.89 -3.28 -16.57
CA LYS A 237 -6.36 -4.58 -16.05
C LYS A 237 -6.04 -4.70 -14.57
N GLN A 238 -4.82 -4.29 -14.16
CA GLN A 238 -4.41 -4.27 -12.75
C GLN A 238 -5.35 -3.40 -11.92
N MET A 239 -5.58 -2.15 -12.31
CA MET A 239 -6.49 -1.23 -11.62
C MET A 239 -7.93 -1.78 -11.50
N LYS A 240 -8.38 -2.59 -12.47
CA LYS A 240 -9.70 -3.24 -12.41
C LYS A 240 -9.73 -4.35 -11.36
N ARG A 241 -8.66 -5.13 -11.26
CA ARG A 241 -8.53 -6.26 -10.33
C ARG A 241 -8.31 -5.78 -8.89
N SER A 242 -7.35 -4.88 -8.70
CA SER A 242 -6.97 -4.35 -7.39
C SER A 242 -6.65 -2.87 -7.54
N MET A 243 -7.55 -2.00 -7.08
CA MET A 243 -7.31 -0.54 -7.03
C MET A 243 -6.36 -0.19 -5.87
N PHE A 244 -6.45 -0.95 -4.79
CA PHE A 244 -5.57 -0.92 -3.64
C PHE A 244 -5.11 -2.34 -3.36
N TYR A 245 -4.06 -2.49 -2.58
CA TYR A 245 -3.66 -3.73 -1.94
C TYR A 245 -3.74 -3.49 -0.44
N GLU A 246 -4.40 -4.37 0.29
CA GLU A 246 -4.31 -4.37 1.75
C GLU A 246 -2.93 -4.89 2.13
N VAL A 247 -2.24 -4.19 3.03
CA VAL A 247 -0.93 -4.59 3.54
C VAL A 247 -1.08 -4.95 5.00
N ILE A 248 -0.83 -6.21 5.32
CA ILE A 248 -0.94 -6.75 6.67
C ILE A 248 0.46 -7.07 7.17
N LEU A 249 0.81 -6.59 8.36
CA LEU A 249 2.00 -7.03 9.09
C LEU A 249 1.59 -8.14 10.04
N GLU A 250 2.08 -9.34 9.77
CA GLU A 250 1.87 -10.56 10.57
C GLU A 250 3.14 -10.89 11.35
N ARG A 251 2.97 -11.48 12.53
CA ARG A 251 4.06 -12.02 13.34
C ARG A 251 3.77 -13.45 13.74
N PHE A 252 4.79 -14.29 13.63
CA PHE A 252 4.68 -15.71 13.98
C PHE A 252 6.06 -16.28 14.33
N TRP A 253 6.05 -17.47 14.90
CA TRP A 253 7.25 -18.26 15.18
C TRP A 253 7.51 -19.19 14.01
N GLU A 254 8.69 -19.15 13.42
CA GLU A 254 9.09 -20.12 12.40
C GLU A 254 10.08 -21.11 13.01
N GLU A 255 9.86 -22.39 12.79
CA GLU A 255 10.76 -23.44 13.25
C GLU A 255 12.04 -23.42 12.41
N VAL A 256 13.19 -23.30 13.08
CA VAL A 256 14.52 -23.28 12.42
C VAL A 256 15.34 -24.52 12.74
N TYR A 257 14.95 -25.27 13.78
CA TYR A 257 15.60 -26.50 14.18
C TYR A 257 14.64 -27.33 15.04
N ALA A 258 14.59 -28.64 14.83
CA ALA A 258 13.89 -29.56 15.70
C ALA A 258 14.64 -30.89 15.80
N CYS A 259 14.55 -31.55 16.96
CA CYS A 259 15.09 -32.88 17.18
C CYS A 259 14.26 -33.68 18.19
N GLU A 260 14.43 -35.01 18.18
CA GLU A 260 13.77 -35.92 19.09
C GLU A 260 14.78 -36.66 19.98
N ASN A 261 14.46 -36.82 21.26
CA ASN A 261 15.27 -37.56 22.22
C ASN A 261 14.89 -39.04 22.21
N GLN A 262 15.50 -39.82 21.33
CA GLN A 262 15.16 -41.24 21.14
C GLN A 262 15.38 -42.09 22.41
N ASN A 263 16.38 -41.73 23.21
CA ASN A 263 16.83 -42.54 24.34
C ASN A 263 16.44 -41.94 25.72
N GLY A 264 15.87 -40.74 25.75
CA GLY A 264 15.50 -40.01 26.97
C GLY A 264 16.68 -39.63 27.89
N LYS A 265 17.92 -39.82 27.42
CA LYS A 265 19.16 -39.61 28.19
C LYS A 265 19.84 -38.29 27.88
N GLU A 266 19.56 -37.71 26.72
CA GLU A 266 20.14 -36.44 26.32
C GLU A 266 19.55 -35.33 27.19
N LYS A 267 20.43 -34.50 27.76
CA LYS A 267 20.04 -33.34 28.56
C LYS A 267 20.33 -32.02 27.87
N VAL A 268 21.23 -32.03 26.89
CA VAL A 268 21.70 -30.85 26.19
C VAL A 268 21.45 -31.03 24.71
N VAL A 269 20.91 -29.98 24.09
CA VAL A 269 20.71 -29.89 22.64
C VAL A 269 21.60 -28.78 22.10
N GLU A 270 22.44 -29.11 21.12
CA GLU A 270 23.18 -28.14 20.33
C GLU A 270 22.33 -27.73 19.13
N VAL A 271 21.96 -26.44 19.08
CA VAL A 271 21.28 -25.85 17.95
C VAL A 271 22.32 -25.18 17.06
N ASN A 272 22.30 -25.54 15.78
CA ASN A 272 23.13 -24.92 14.75
C ASN A 272 22.33 -24.82 13.45
N ALA A 273 21.72 -23.65 13.23
CA ALA A 273 20.83 -23.39 12.09
C ALA A 273 21.33 -22.18 11.28
N LEU A 274 21.11 -22.23 9.97
CA LEU A 274 21.33 -21.11 9.04
C LEU A 274 19.97 -20.61 8.58
N ILE A 275 19.75 -19.31 8.64
CA ILE A 275 18.48 -18.68 8.24
C ILE A 275 18.74 -17.52 7.29
N ALA A 276 17.91 -17.38 6.26
CA ALA A 276 17.92 -16.20 5.40
C ALA A 276 17.21 -15.05 6.11
N SER A 277 17.87 -13.92 6.29
CA SER A 277 17.33 -12.79 7.08
C SER A 277 16.15 -12.12 6.41
N GLU A 278 16.11 -12.12 5.08
CA GLU A 278 15.08 -11.54 4.24
C GLU A 278 14.64 -12.53 3.16
N MET A 279 13.33 -12.70 3.00
CA MET A 279 12.74 -13.55 1.96
C MET A 279 11.58 -12.87 1.24
N PHE A 280 11.41 -13.25 -0.02
CA PHE A 280 10.44 -12.66 -0.95
C PHE A 280 9.53 -13.74 -1.52
N PHE A 281 8.24 -13.45 -1.60
CA PHE A 281 7.25 -14.38 -2.15
C PHE A 281 6.31 -13.69 -3.13
N LEU A 282 5.98 -14.36 -4.24
CA LEU A 282 4.90 -13.99 -5.16
C LEU A 282 3.83 -15.07 -5.18
N ASP A 283 2.58 -14.67 -4.93
CA ASP A 283 1.43 -15.59 -4.81
C ASP A 283 1.77 -16.82 -3.91
N GLY A 284 2.55 -16.61 -2.83
CA GLY A 284 2.96 -17.63 -1.87
C GLY A 284 4.18 -18.48 -2.25
N LYS A 285 4.82 -18.21 -3.40
CA LYS A 285 6.02 -18.94 -3.85
C LYS A 285 7.26 -18.08 -3.70
N GLU A 286 8.33 -18.66 -3.20
CA GLU A 286 9.61 -17.98 -3.04
C GLU A 286 10.15 -17.46 -4.39
N VAL A 287 10.69 -16.25 -4.36
CA VAL A 287 11.23 -15.55 -5.53
C VAL A 287 12.50 -14.80 -5.14
N VAL A 288 13.24 -14.35 -6.16
CA VAL A 288 14.44 -13.55 -5.97
C VAL A 288 14.24 -12.12 -6.45
N GLN A 289 14.99 -11.19 -5.85
CA GLN A 289 15.08 -9.84 -6.36
C GLN A 289 15.85 -9.81 -7.68
N ASP A 290 15.29 -9.12 -8.68
CA ASP A 290 15.96 -8.84 -9.95
C ASP A 290 16.86 -7.62 -9.81
N ASN A 291 18.17 -7.86 -9.65
CA ASN A 291 19.18 -6.80 -9.49
C ASN A 291 19.48 -6.01 -10.78
N LYS A 292 18.69 -6.19 -11.84
CA LYS A 292 18.83 -5.42 -13.07
C LYS A 292 18.36 -3.97 -12.85
N PRO A 293 19.11 -2.96 -13.35
CA PRO A 293 18.68 -1.58 -13.27
C PRO A 293 17.54 -1.34 -14.28
N HIS A 294 16.30 -1.26 -13.79
CA HIS A 294 15.12 -0.97 -14.61
C HIS A 294 14.88 0.53 -14.82
N GLY A 295 15.47 1.39 -13.98
CA GLY A 295 15.35 2.85 -14.05
C GLY A 295 13.96 3.42 -13.70
N ASP A 296 12.99 2.56 -13.45
CA ASP A 296 11.58 2.91 -13.26
C ASP A 296 11.18 3.14 -11.79
N GLY A 297 12.16 3.15 -10.88
CA GLY A 297 11.96 3.44 -9.46
C GLY A 297 11.28 2.30 -8.69
N MET A 298 11.40 1.06 -9.18
CA MET A 298 10.79 -0.14 -8.61
C MET A 298 11.86 -1.17 -8.25
N ILE A 299 11.64 -1.92 -7.17
CA ILE A 299 12.25 -3.24 -7.00
C ILE A 299 11.44 -4.25 -7.78
N TRP A 300 12.10 -5.17 -8.48
CA TRP A 300 11.43 -6.22 -9.25
C TRP A 300 11.70 -7.57 -8.61
N LEU A 301 10.64 -8.33 -8.39
CA LEU A 301 10.70 -9.70 -7.86
C LEU A 301 10.32 -10.66 -8.99
N LYS A 302 11.08 -11.73 -9.16
CA LYS A 302 10.85 -12.71 -10.22
C LYS A 302 11.10 -14.14 -9.75
N PRO A 303 10.33 -15.11 -10.25
CA PRO A 303 10.65 -16.52 -10.04
C PRO A 303 12.03 -16.88 -10.60
N THR A 304 12.73 -17.76 -9.91
CA THR A 304 14.07 -18.25 -10.31
C THR A 304 14.00 -18.99 -11.65
N ASP A 305 12.89 -19.69 -11.91
CA ASP A 305 12.56 -20.24 -13.20
C ASP A 305 12.00 -19.12 -14.11
N SER A 306 12.90 -18.49 -14.86
CA SER A 306 12.72 -17.39 -15.85
C SER A 306 11.45 -17.32 -16.74
N LYS A 307 10.52 -18.28 -16.66
CA LYS A 307 9.20 -18.28 -17.31
C LYS A 307 8.10 -17.59 -16.49
N GLY A 308 8.34 -17.30 -15.22
CA GLY A 308 7.39 -16.64 -14.34
C GLY A 308 7.23 -15.14 -14.63
N ARG A 309 6.02 -14.60 -14.42
CA ARG A 309 5.76 -13.16 -14.48
C ARG A 309 6.28 -12.49 -13.21
N GLY A 310 7.09 -11.45 -13.35
CA GLY A 310 7.59 -10.69 -12.22
C GLY A 310 6.55 -9.72 -11.65
N MET A 311 6.85 -9.17 -10.48
CA MET A 311 6.08 -8.10 -9.86
C MET A 311 7.02 -6.97 -9.40
N GLY A 312 6.66 -5.74 -9.73
CA GLY A 312 7.37 -4.55 -9.28
C GLY A 312 6.73 -3.97 -8.02
N LEU A 313 7.55 -3.53 -7.06
CA LEU A 313 7.13 -2.70 -5.93
C LEU A 313 7.92 -1.40 -5.94
N SER A 314 7.23 -0.26 -5.78
CA SER A 314 7.86 1.05 -5.77
C SER A 314 8.88 1.17 -4.64
N LEU A 315 10.05 1.76 -4.93
CA LEU A 315 11.11 1.99 -3.96
C LEU A 315 10.61 2.72 -2.70
N ALA A 316 9.75 3.74 -2.86
CA ALA A 316 9.13 4.41 -1.70
C ALA A 316 8.39 3.46 -0.73
N ILE A 317 7.70 2.43 -1.23
CA ILE A 317 7.02 1.45 -0.37
C ILE A 317 8.01 0.44 0.20
N TRP A 318 9.01 0.04 -0.57
CA TRP A 318 10.07 -0.84 -0.10
C TRP A 318 10.88 -0.21 1.05
N GLU A 319 11.34 1.02 0.86
CA GLU A 319 12.05 1.81 1.88
C GLU A 319 11.19 2.02 3.13
N ARG A 320 9.87 2.19 2.95
CA ARG A 320 8.95 2.25 4.08
C ARG A 320 8.97 0.97 4.91
N ILE A 321 8.88 -0.19 4.27
CA ILE A 321 8.88 -1.49 4.94
C ILE A 321 10.19 -1.69 5.70
N ARG A 322 11.33 -1.49 5.00
CA ARG A 322 12.66 -1.60 5.60
C ARG A 322 12.84 -0.65 6.80
N TRP A 323 12.35 0.59 6.68
CA TRP A 323 12.41 1.55 7.78
C TRP A 323 11.60 1.10 9.00
N GLU A 324 10.43 0.46 8.81
CA GLU A 324 9.63 -0.08 9.91
C GLU A 324 10.32 -1.22 10.65
N GLU A 325 11.02 -2.10 9.95
CA GLU A 325 11.79 -3.20 10.56
C GLU A 325 13.04 -2.68 11.27
N MET A 326 13.83 -1.84 10.59
CA MET A 326 15.10 -1.32 11.11
C MET A 326 14.91 -0.51 12.40
N ARG A 327 13.90 0.36 12.45
CA ARG A 327 13.64 1.17 13.65
C ARG A 327 13.22 0.33 14.87
N ARG A 328 12.90 -0.96 14.69
CA ARG A 328 12.50 -1.90 15.74
C ARG A 328 13.55 -2.97 16.01
N GLY A 329 14.77 -2.72 15.58
CA GLY A 329 15.93 -3.53 15.91
C GLY A 329 16.15 -4.74 15.01
N TRP A 330 15.50 -4.80 13.84
CA TRP A 330 15.92 -5.74 12.80
C TRP A 330 17.21 -5.23 12.15
N ILE A 331 18.24 -6.07 12.14
CA ILE A 331 19.58 -5.76 11.58
C ILE A 331 19.77 -6.70 10.39
N GLY A 332 19.46 -6.24 9.20
CA GLY A 332 19.55 -7.02 7.95
C GLY A 332 20.87 -6.83 7.21
N ASP A 333 21.97 -6.84 7.95
CA ASP A 333 23.32 -6.58 7.40
C ASP A 333 23.90 -7.84 6.73
N GLU A 334 23.48 -9.02 7.16
CA GLU A 334 23.85 -10.31 6.57
C GLU A 334 22.66 -10.92 5.80
N GLU A 335 22.93 -11.53 4.64
CA GLU A 335 21.90 -12.22 3.86
C GLU A 335 21.48 -13.54 4.52
N VAL A 336 22.44 -14.19 5.19
CA VAL A 336 22.26 -15.44 5.93
C VAL A 336 22.88 -15.29 7.31
N GLU A 337 22.07 -15.49 8.34
CA GLU A 337 22.50 -15.45 9.74
C GLU A 337 22.58 -16.87 10.31
N ARG A 338 23.53 -17.09 11.24
CA ARG A 338 23.73 -18.38 11.91
C ARG A 338 23.28 -18.32 13.36
N ILE A 339 22.36 -19.20 13.74
CA ILE A 339 21.92 -19.39 15.12
C ILE A 339 22.68 -20.56 15.71
N VAL A 340 23.55 -20.28 16.69
CA VAL A 340 24.26 -21.29 17.48
C VAL A 340 23.86 -21.16 18.94
N ARG A 341 23.29 -22.22 19.54
CA ARG A 341 22.86 -22.23 20.95
C ARG A 341 23.12 -23.60 21.58
N MET A 342 23.38 -23.59 22.88
CA MET A 342 23.42 -24.79 23.72
C MET A 342 22.26 -24.68 24.72
N GLU A 343 21.31 -25.60 24.64
CA GLU A 343 20.09 -25.55 25.43
C GLU A 343 20.04 -26.78 26.33
N GLU A 344 20.04 -26.57 27.65
CA GLU A 344 19.96 -27.64 28.64
C GLU A 344 18.52 -27.77 29.15
N HIS A 345 18.02 -29.01 29.20
CA HIS A 345 16.71 -29.31 29.71
C HIS A 345 16.69 -29.31 31.25
N GLU A 346 16.06 -28.30 31.84
CA GLU A 346 15.97 -28.13 33.30
C GLU A 346 14.84 -28.93 33.97
N GLY A 347 13.95 -29.57 33.20
CA GLY A 347 12.82 -30.32 33.72
C GLY A 347 13.22 -31.63 34.43
N LYS A 348 12.44 -32.01 35.44
CA LYS A 348 12.67 -33.24 36.23
C LYS A 348 12.33 -34.53 35.47
N SER A 349 11.40 -34.46 34.51
CA SER A 349 11.06 -35.54 33.59
C SER A 349 11.96 -35.49 32.36
N GLY A 350 12.17 -36.62 31.66
CA GLY A 350 12.80 -36.58 30.34
C GLY A 350 11.94 -35.79 29.33
N TRP A 351 12.58 -35.27 28.28
CA TRP A 351 11.90 -34.68 27.12
C TRP A 351 11.91 -35.66 25.96
N LYS A 352 10.97 -35.52 25.03
CA LYS A 352 10.84 -36.30 23.80
C LYS A 352 11.14 -35.48 22.56
N LYS A 353 10.68 -34.22 22.52
CA LYS A 353 10.89 -33.33 21.38
C LYS A 353 11.43 -31.99 21.82
N PHE A 354 12.29 -31.44 20.99
CA PHE A 354 12.83 -30.10 21.14
C PHE A 354 12.66 -29.37 19.83
N ALA A 355 12.27 -28.10 19.89
CA ALA A 355 12.25 -27.21 18.75
C ALA A 355 12.77 -25.82 19.12
N CYS A 356 13.42 -25.20 18.15
CA CYS A 356 13.92 -23.83 18.20
C CYS A 356 13.20 -23.01 17.14
N TYR A 357 12.73 -21.83 17.54
CA TYR A 357 11.92 -20.94 16.73
C TYR A 357 12.56 -19.56 16.63
N VAL A 358 12.47 -18.94 15.46
CA VAL A 358 12.81 -17.54 15.24
C VAL A 358 11.53 -16.72 15.05
N LEU A 359 11.51 -15.49 15.54
CA LEU A 359 10.41 -14.59 15.24
C LEU A 359 10.51 -14.12 13.78
N VAL A 360 9.41 -14.25 13.05
CA VAL A 360 9.26 -13.71 11.70
C VAL A 360 8.25 -12.57 11.72
N GLU A 361 8.60 -11.45 11.09
CA GLU A 361 7.66 -10.39 10.73
C GLU A 361 7.41 -10.43 9.22
N ARG A 362 6.13 -10.52 8.82
CA ARG A 362 5.72 -10.73 7.44
C ARG A 362 4.81 -9.63 6.96
N PHE A 363 5.25 -8.89 5.94
CA PHE A 363 4.40 -7.93 5.23
C PHE A 363 3.72 -8.62 4.06
N ALA A 364 2.42 -8.89 4.17
CA ALA A 364 1.62 -9.53 3.14
C ALA A 364 0.73 -8.51 2.41
N PHE A 365 0.84 -8.44 1.08
CA PHE A 365 0.00 -7.59 0.24
C PHE A 365 -1.11 -8.42 -0.38
N TRP A 366 -2.34 -8.16 0.05
CA TRP A 366 -3.55 -8.80 -0.41
C TRP A 366 -4.23 -7.95 -1.47
N ARG A 367 -4.64 -8.58 -2.55
CA ARG A 367 -5.48 -7.94 -3.56
C ARG A 367 -6.90 -7.76 -3.00
N MET A 368 -7.65 -6.84 -3.57
CA MET A 368 -9.04 -6.61 -3.16
C MET A 368 -9.97 -7.81 -3.43
N ASP A 369 -9.52 -8.80 -4.21
CA ASP A 369 -10.21 -10.08 -4.42
C ASP A 369 -9.87 -11.15 -3.35
N GLY A 370 -9.06 -10.80 -2.35
CA GLY A 370 -8.64 -11.70 -1.27
C GLY A 370 -7.45 -12.60 -1.62
N SER A 371 -6.87 -12.50 -2.82
CA SER A 371 -5.67 -13.27 -3.17
C SER A 371 -4.38 -12.57 -2.74
N LEU A 372 -3.43 -13.33 -2.18
CA LEU A 372 -2.10 -12.82 -1.85
C LEU A 372 -1.33 -12.47 -3.14
N ALA A 373 -0.76 -11.27 -3.21
CA ALA A 373 0.03 -10.80 -4.34
C ALA A 373 1.53 -10.98 -4.12
N LEU A 374 2.03 -10.39 -3.04
CA LEU A 374 3.42 -10.44 -2.64
C LEU A 374 3.51 -10.54 -1.11
N SER A 375 4.56 -11.17 -0.60
CA SER A 375 4.92 -11.03 0.80
C SER A 375 6.42 -10.93 1.00
N PHE A 376 6.81 -10.19 2.04
CA PHE A 376 8.18 -10.05 2.51
C PHE A 376 8.26 -10.62 3.91
N GLU A 377 9.26 -11.44 4.18
CA GLU A 377 9.49 -12.06 5.49
C GLU A 377 10.85 -11.64 6.02
N PHE A 378 10.84 -11.10 7.24
CA PHE A 378 12.00 -10.63 7.96
C PHE A 378 12.19 -11.52 9.18
N ARG A 379 13.30 -12.25 9.22
CA ARG A 379 13.65 -13.12 10.36
C ARG A 379 14.49 -12.34 11.35
N HIS A 380 14.10 -12.41 12.62
CA HIS A 380 14.81 -11.71 13.70
C HIS A 380 15.69 -12.71 14.45
N ALA A 381 16.92 -12.96 13.97
CA ALA A 381 17.83 -13.95 14.58
C ALA A 381 18.17 -13.65 16.06
N SER A 382 18.02 -12.40 16.49
CA SER A 382 18.16 -11.99 17.89
C SER A 382 16.96 -12.37 18.77
N LYS A 383 15.81 -12.71 18.17
CA LYS A 383 14.56 -13.07 18.85
C LYS A 383 14.25 -14.55 18.64
N VAL A 384 14.89 -15.37 19.45
CA VAL A 384 14.78 -16.84 19.41
C VAL A 384 14.05 -17.36 20.65
N ARG A 385 13.23 -18.41 20.47
CA ARG A 385 12.57 -19.15 21.55
C ARG A 385 12.76 -20.65 21.35
N THR A 386 12.81 -21.38 22.45
CA THR A 386 12.93 -22.84 22.45
C THR A 386 11.73 -23.45 23.16
N LYS A 387 11.39 -24.68 22.76
CA LYS A 387 10.30 -25.45 23.34
C LYS A 387 10.72 -26.90 23.53
N TRP A 388 10.33 -27.46 24.67
CA TRP A 388 10.50 -28.86 25.04
C TRP A 388 9.12 -29.50 25.23
N GLU A 389 8.95 -30.73 24.74
CA GLU A 389 7.75 -31.57 24.93
C GLU A 389 8.10 -32.99 25.37
#